data_AF-A0A1G8XQZ2-F1
#
_entry.id   AF-A0A1G8XQZ2-F1
#
_cell.length_a   1.000
_cell.length_b   1.000
_cell.length_c   1.000
_cell.angle_alpha   90.00
_cell.angle_beta   90.00
_cell.angle_gamma   90.00
#
_symmetry.space_group_name_H-M   'P 1'
#
loop_
_entity.id
_entity.type
_entity.pdbx_description
1 polymer ?
#
loop_
_entity_poly.entity_id
_entity_poly.type
_entity_poly.pdbx_seq_one_letter_code
_entity_poly.pdbx_strand_id
1 'polypeptide(L)'
;MKYLLAVAFCLLFQAATFAQDQPEWKEMQAFHKVMAQTFHPAEEGNMQPIKTRVDELVKAAVAWQRAPLPQGYNEAVSESLDALVTTAKKLRKTVRTEASDEEIFADLDDLHERFHEVQEKCHDGEEHTH
;
A
#
# COMPACT_ATOMS: atom_id res chain seq x y z
N MET A 1 41.79 16.84 49.84
CA MET A 1 42.43 16.40 48.58
C MET A 1 41.55 15.29 48.02
N LYS A 2 40.74 15.58 47.01
CA LYS A 2 41.06 15.51 45.57
C LYS A 2 40.89 14.05 45.08
N TYR A 3 39.65 13.79 44.64
CA TYR A 3 39.12 12.83 43.66
C TYR A 3 39.80 11.45 43.49
N LEU A 4 38.99 10.38 43.45
CA LEU A 4 38.72 9.65 42.20
C LEU A 4 37.60 8.61 42.36
N LEU A 5 36.51 8.89 41.65
CA LEU A 5 35.46 7.96 41.26
C LEU A 5 36.04 6.84 40.39
N ALA A 6 35.55 5.60 40.55
CA ALA A 6 35.66 4.57 39.52
C ALA A 6 34.29 3.88 39.38
N VAL A 7 33.33 4.61 38.81
CA VAL A 7 32.10 4.04 38.28
C VAL A 7 32.48 3.41 36.93
N ALA A 8 32.60 2.08 36.89
CA ALA A 8 32.75 1.34 35.64
C ALA A 8 31.39 1.34 34.93
N PHE A 9 31.14 2.39 34.14
CA PHE A 9 30.01 2.44 33.21
C PHE A 9 30.44 1.70 31.95
N CYS A 10 30.10 0.41 31.86
CA CYS A 10 30.16 -0.32 30.61
C CYS A 10 29.16 0.32 29.64
N LEU A 11 29.66 1.18 28.76
CA LEU A 11 28.93 1.71 27.60
C LEU A 11 28.63 0.55 26.66
N LEU A 12 27.42 -0.01 26.78
CA LEU A 12 26.81 -0.78 25.70
C LEU A 12 26.54 0.20 24.55
N PHE A 13 27.38 0.15 23.53
CA PHE A 13 27.16 0.82 22.27
C PHE A 13 25.98 0.12 21.57
N GLN A 14 24.76 0.56 21.88
CA GLN A 14 23.60 0.19 21.08
C GLN A 14 23.75 0.94 19.75
N ALA A 15 24.26 0.26 18.74
CA ALA A 15 24.07 0.69 17.37
C ALA A 15 22.57 0.64 17.10
N ALA A 16 21.89 1.77 17.26
CA ALA A 16 20.58 1.96 16.66
C ALA A 16 20.80 1.90 15.16
N THR A 17 20.55 0.73 14.57
CA THR A 17 20.33 0.62 13.13
C THR A 17 19.14 1.52 12.83
N PHE A 18 19.39 2.68 12.22
CA PHE A 18 18.34 3.45 11.59
C PHE A 18 17.73 2.52 10.53
N ALA A 19 16.56 1.96 10.81
CA ALA A 19 15.71 1.42 9.76
C ALA A 19 15.54 2.57 8.75
N GLN A 20 15.88 2.32 7.48
CA GLN A 20 15.52 3.28 6.44
C GLN A 20 14.00 3.39 6.47
N ASP A 21 13.49 4.48 7.04
CA ASP A 21 12.11 4.88 6.86
C ASP A 21 11.94 5.08 5.34
N GLN A 22 11.40 4.06 4.68
CA GLN A 22 10.88 4.20 3.32
C GLN A 22 9.94 5.40 3.37
N PRO A 23 10.13 6.42 2.51
CA PRO A 23 9.36 7.64 2.63
C PRO A 23 7.87 7.30 2.60
N GLU A 24 7.16 7.60 3.69
CA GLU A 24 5.76 7.20 3.87
C GLU A 24 4.90 7.84 2.78
N TRP A 25 4.46 7.03 1.82
CA TRP A 25 3.48 7.47 0.84
C TRP A 25 2.08 7.38 1.45
N LYS A 26 1.68 8.42 2.17
CA LYS A 26 0.41 8.46 2.91
C LYS A 26 -0.81 8.09 2.04
N GLU A 27 -0.82 8.45 0.76
CA GLU A 27 -1.91 8.10 -0.16
C GLU A 27 -1.94 6.62 -0.52
N MET A 28 -0.77 5.97 -0.66
CA MET A 28 -0.69 4.52 -0.76
C MET A 28 -1.29 3.86 0.50
N GLN A 29 -0.93 4.33 1.70
CA GLN A 29 -1.47 3.78 2.95
C GLN A 29 -2.99 3.97 3.05
N ALA A 30 -3.50 5.13 2.62
CA ALA A 30 -4.93 5.40 2.59
C ALA A 30 -5.65 4.45 1.62
N PHE A 31 -5.08 4.20 0.44
CA PHE A 31 -5.59 3.21 -0.50
C PHE A 31 -5.58 1.80 0.10
N HIS A 32 -4.43 1.35 0.61
CA HIS A 32 -4.26 0.02 1.20
C HIS A 32 -5.24 -0.22 2.36
N LYS A 33 -5.48 0.79 3.20
CA LYS A 33 -6.46 0.70 4.29
C LYS A 33 -7.87 0.40 3.77
N VAL A 34 -8.33 1.11 2.74
CA VAL A 34 -9.66 0.87 2.17
C VAL A 34 -9.70 -0.49 1.48
N MET A 35 -8.65 -0.82 0.71
CA MET A 35 -8.49 -2.12 0.06
C MET A 35 -8.64 -3.26 1.06
N ALA A 36 -7.85 -3.29 2.13
CA ALA A 36 -7.88 -4.34 3.15
C ALA A 36 -9.25 -4.45 3.84
N GLN A 37 -9.93 -3.32 4.07
CA GLN A 37 -11.28 -3.29 4.65
C GLN A 37 -12.37 -3.79 3.70
N THR A 38 -12.08 -3.92 2.41
CA THR A 38 -12.99 -4.46 1.40
C THR A 38 -12.61 -5.86 0.92
N PHE A 39 -11.32 -6.18 0.85
CA PHE A 39 -10.77 -7.43 0.34
C PHE A 39 -10.94 -8.57 1.33
N HIS A 40 -10.44 -8.45 2.57
CA HIS A 40 -10.51 -9.55 3.54
C HIS A 40 -11.95 -10.02 3.84
N PRO A 41 -12.95 -9.12 3.99
CA PRO A 41 -14.33 -9.58 4.11
C PRO A 41 -14.83 -10.32 2.86
N ALA A 42 -14.39 -9.92 1.67
CA ALA A 42 -14.78 -10.54 0.41
C ALA A 42 -14.19 -11.96 0.26
N GLU A 43 -12.97 -12.21 0.76
CA GLU A 43 -12.38 -13.56 0.85
C GLU A 43 -13.26 -14.53 1.67
N GLU A 44 -13.96 -14.00 2.67
CA GLU A 44 -14.89 -14.75 3.52
C GLU A 44 -16.34 -14.75 2.97
N GLY A 45 -16.55 -14.25 1.75
CA GLY A 45 -17.85 -14.17 1.08
C GLY A 45 -18.74 -12.99 1.50
N ASN A 46 -18.25 -12.10 2.37
CA ASN A 46 -18.96 -10.88 2.73
C ASN A 46 -18.67 -9.75 1.72
N MET A 47 -19.48 -9.68 0.66
CA MET A 47 -19.35 -8.67 -0.39
C MET A 47 -19.93 -7.28 -0.04
N GLN A 48 -20.59 -7.13 1.12
CA GLN A 48 -21.21 -5.85 1.51
C GLN A 48 -20.21 -4.68 1.60
N PRO A 49 -19.01 -4.84 2.21
CA PRO A 49 -18.04 -3.76 2.29
C PRO A 49 -17.61 -3.24 0.92
N ILE A 50 -17.26 -4.11 -0.04
CA ILE A 50 -16.87 -3.63 -1.37
C ILE A 50 -18.04 -2.96 -2.11
N LYS A 51 -19.25 -3.53 -2.03
CA LYS A 51 -20.45 -2.95 -2.67
C LYS A 51 -20.77 -1.53 -2.17
N THR A 52 -20.50 -1.26 -0.89
CA THR A 52 -20.79 0.05 -0.26
C THR A 52 -19.65 1.04 -0.32
N ARG A 53 -18.40 0.59 -0.46
CA ARG A 53 -17.19 1.43 -0.35
C ARG A 53 -16.40 1.57 -1.65
N VAL A 54 -16.89 1.02 -2.77
CA VAL A 54 -16.17 1.06 -4.05
C VAL A 54 -15.83 2.49 -4.51
N ASP A 55 -16.67 3.49 -4.21
CA ASP A 55 -16.39 4.89 -4.54
C ASP A 55 -15.27 5.48 -3.66
N GLU A 56 -15.16 5.06 -2.39
CA GLU A 56 -14.05 5.43 -1.51
C GLU A 56 -12.74 4.84 -2.03
N LEU A 57 -12.75 3.57 -2.45
CA LEU A 57 -11.59 2.88 -3.02
C LEU A 57 -11.08 3.56 -4.30
N VAL A 58 -11.99 3.91 -5.23
CA VAL A 58 -11.65 4.68 -6.44
C VAL A 58 -11.09 6.05 -6.10
N LYS A 59 -11.67 6.74 -5.11
CA LYS A 59 -11.18 8.05 -4.68
C LYS A 59 -9.77 7.96 -4.10
N ALA A 60 -9.48 6.93 -3.31
CA ALA A 60 -8.15 6.69 -2.76
C ALA A 60 -7.12 6.39 -3.85
N ALA A 61 -7.47 5.56 -4.84
CA ALA A 61 -6.61 5.27 -6.00
C ALA A 61 -6.25 6.54 -6.78
N VAL A 62 -7.24 7.38 -7.09
CA VAL A 62 -7.03 8.64 -7.82
C VAL A 62 -6.23 9.64 -6.98
N ALA A 63 -6.41 9.66 -5.66
CA ALA A 63 -5.62 10.50 -4.78
C ALA A 63 -4.15 10.07 -4.79
N TRP A 64 -3.88 8.76 -4.76
CA TRP A 64 -2.54 8.20 -4.83
C TRP A 64 -1.83 8.51 -6.15
N GLN A 65 -2.50 8.29 -7.28
CA GLN A 65 -2.00 8.66 -8.62
C GLN A 65 -1.58 10.14 -8.72
N ARG A 66 -2.29 11.03 -8.02
CA ARG A 66 -2.03 12.49 -8.06
C ARG A 66 -1.03 12.97 -7.01
N ALA A 67 -0.63 12.10 -6.10
CA ALA A 67 0.30 12.46 -5.04
C ALA A 67 1.70 12.68 -5.63
N PRO A 68 2.50 13.60 -5.07
CA PRO A 68 3.90 13.73 -5.44
C PRO A 68 4.63 12.40 -5.26
N LEU A 69 5.44 12.01 -6.25
CA LEU A 69 6.29 10.83 -6.14
C LEU A 69 7.30 11.05 -5.01
N PRO A 70 7.41 10.13 -4.02
CA PRO A 70 8.45 10.20 -3.02
C PRO A 70 9.84 10.04 -3.65
N GLN A 71 10.88 10.45 -2.92
CA GLN A 71 12.26 10.24 -3.34
C GLN A 71 12.55 8.74 -3.52
N GLY A 72 13.19 8.37 -4.63
CA GLY A 72 13.53 6.97 -4.95
C GLY A 72 12.56 6.29 -5.92
N TYR A 73 11.45 6.95 -6.28
CA TYR A 73 10.45 6.42 -7.21
C TYR A 73 10.67 7.04 -8.60
N ASN A 74 10.43 6.25 -9.66
CA ASN A 74 10.63 6.67 -11.05
C ASN A 74 9.30 6.70 -11.85
N GLU A 75 9.35 7.10 -13.12
CA GLU A 75 8.17 7.22 -13.98
C GLU A 75 7.41 5.90 -14.22
N ALA A 76 8.05 4.73 -14.10
CA ALA A 76 7.38 3.43 -14.25
C ALA A 76 6.32 3.18 -13.17
N VAL A 77 6.47 3.83 -12.00
CA VAL A 77 5.44 3.85 -10.96
C VAL A 77 4.19 4.60 -11.44
N SER A 78 4.35 5.64 -12.27
CA SER A 78 3.21 6.40 -12.81
C SER A 78 2.33 5.55 -13.71
N GLU A 79 2.91 4.75 -14.61
CA GLU A 79 2.15 3.83 -15.47
C GLU A 79 1.38 2.78 -14.65
N SER A 80 2.00 2.30 -13.58
CA SER A 80 1.41 1.31 -12.67
C SER A 80 0.25 1.92 -11.86
N LEU A 81 0.36 3.19 -11.46
CA LEU A 81 -0.74 3.93 -10.82
C LEU A 81 -1.90 4.21 -11.78
N ASP A 82 -1.61 4.48 -13.06
CA ASP A 82 -2.64 4.62 -14.10
C ASP A 82 -3.43 3.32 -14.30
N ALA A 83 -2.72 2.18 -14.32
CA ALA A 83 -3.33 0.86 -14.39
C ALA A 83 -4.20 0.59 -13.16
N LEU A 84 -3.68 0.84 -11.95
CA LEU A 84 -4.42 0.68 -10.69
C LEU A 84 -5.71 1.53 -10.66
N VAL A 85 -5.65 2.80 -11.09
CA VAL A 85 -6.84 3.66 -11.19
C VAL A 85 -7.85 3.14 -12.22
N THR A 86 -7.37 2.61 -13.33
CA THR A 86 -8.22 2.02 -14.38
C THR A 86 -8.95 0.80 -13.86
N THR A 87 -8.25 -0.11 -13.18
CA THR A 87 -8.84 -1.30 -12.56
C THR A 87 -9.83 -0.93 -11.45
N ALA A 88 -9.54 0.08 -10.63
CA ALA A 88 -10.49 0.54 -9.60
C ALA A 88 -11.80 1.07 -10.22
N LYS A 89 -11.70 1.80 -11.34
CA LYS A 89 -12.87 2.30 -12.08
C LYS A 89 -13.66 1.16 -12.73
N LYS A 90 -12.99 0.12 -13.22
CA LYS A 90 -13.61 -1.11 -13.75
C LYS A 90 -14.41 -1.81 -12.65
N LEU A 91 -13.80 -2.09 -11.50
CA LEU A 91 -14.47 -2.68 -10.33
C LEU A 91 -15.72 -1.89 -9.93
N ARG A 92 -15.63 -0.55 -9.88
CA ARG A 92 -16.81 0.29 -9.62
C ARG A 92 -17.93 0.10 -10.64
N LYS A 93 -17.58 -0.02 -11.93
CA LYS A 93 -18.58 -0.28 -12.97
C LYS A 93 -19.27 -1.61 -12.69
N THR A 94 -18.50 -2.67 -12.42
CA THR A 94 -18.98 -4.02 -12.12
C THR A 94 -19.92 -4.03 -10.91
N VAL A 95 -19.54 -3.37 -9.81
CA VAL A 95 -20.39 -3.20 -8.62
C VAL A 95 -21.71 -2.48 -8.94
N ARG A 96 -21.69 -1.46 -9.81
CA ARG A 96 -22.86 -0.64 -10.15
C ARG A 96 -23.78 -1.27 -11.20
N THR A 97 -23.32 -2.28 -11.93
CA THR A 97 -24.12 -3.01 -12.92
C THR A 97 -24.81 -4.23 -12.33
N GLU A 98 -24.86 -4.37 -11.00
CA GLU A 98 -25.45 -5.53 -10.30
C GLU A 98 -24.86 -6.88 -10.76
N ALA A 99 -23.54 -6.89 -11.03
CA ALA A 99 -22.82 -8.11 -11.37
C ALA A 99 -22.85 -9.14 -10.23
N SER A 100 -22.52 -10.39 -10.56
CA SER A 100 -22.43 -11.47 -9.56
C SER A 100 -21.32 -11.21 -8.54
N ASP A 101 -21.43 -11.82 -7.37
CA ASP A 101 -20.40 -11.72 -6.33
C ASP A 101 -19.05 -12.27 -6.81
N GLU A 102 -19.07 -13.30 -7.67
CA GLU A 102 -17.87 -13.87 -8.31
C GLU A 102 -17.18 -12.85 -9.22
N GLU A 103 -17.94 -12.14 -10.07
CA GLU A 103 -17.39 -11.10 -10.95
C GLU A 103 -16.83 -9.91 -10.16
N ILE A 104 -17.53 -9.49 -9.10
CA ILE A 104 -17.05 -8.41 -8.22
C ILE A 104 -15.76 -8.83 -7.51
N PHE A 105 -15.69 -10.07 -7.02
CA PHE A 105 -14.50 -10.59 -6.36
C PHE A 105 -13.31 -10.69 -7.32
N ALA A 106 -13.53 -11.20 -8.54
CA ALA A 106 -12.48 -11.26 -9.56
C ALA A 106 -11.91 -9.88 -9.92
N ASP A 107 -12.76 -8.86 -10.05
CA ASP A 107 -12.30 -7.48 -10.30
C ASP A 107 -11.62 -6.85 -9.08
N LEU A 108 -12.00 -7.24 -7.86
CA LEU A 108 -11.38 -6.80 -6.63
C LEU A 108 -9.99 -7.44 -6.45
N ASP A 109 -9.84 -8.71 -6.84
CA ASP A 109 -8.58 -9.44 -6.88
C ASP A 109 -7.59 -8.87 -7.90
N ASP A 110 -8.03 -8.59 -9.13
CA ASP A 110 -7.20 -7.88 -10.12
C ASP A 110 -6.76 -6.51 -9.59
N LEU A 111 -7.62 -5.78 -8.87
CA LEU A 111 -7.21 -4.51 -8.25
C LEU A 111 -6.17 -4.69 -7.15
N HIS A 112 -6.27 -5.77 -6.37
CA HIS A 112 -5.31 -6.12 -5.33
C HIS A 112 -3.94 -6.52 -5.93
N GLU A 113 -3.92 -7.26 -7.03
CA GLU A 113 -2.70 -7.56 -7.77
C GLU A 113 -2.02 -6.29 -8.30
N ARG A 114 -2.77 -5.31 -8.84
CA ARG A 114 -2.20 -4.02 -9.27
C ARG A 114 -1.57 -3.26 -8.12
N PHE A 115 -2.10 -3.38 -6.92
CA PHE A 115 -1.49 -2.76 -5.74
C PHE A 115 -0.12 -3.37 -5.46
N HIS A 116 0.00 -4.70 -5.50
CA HIS A 116 1.27 -5.39 -5.35
C HIS A 116 2.26 -5.04 -6.46
N GLU A 117 1.82 -4.96 -7.72
CA GLU A 117 2.67 -4.53 -8.83
C GLU A 117 3.25 -3.13 -8.61
N VAL A 118 2.44 -2.19 -8.08
CA VAL A 118 2.96 -0.88 -7.70
C VAL A 118 4.00 -1.03 -6.60
N GLN A 119 3.73 -1.79 -5.53
CA GLN A 119 4.71 -1.96 -4.43
C GLN A 119 6.02 -2.63 -4.85
N GLU A 120 5.97 -3.61 -5.76
CA GLU A 120 7.14 -4.30 -6.29
C GLU A 120 8.01 -3.36 -7.12
N LYS A 121 7.42 -2.59 -8.04
CA LYS A 121 8.15 -1.58 -8.84
C LYS A 121 8.67 -0.40 -8.01
N CYS A 122 8.21 -0.27 -6.77
CA CYS A 122 8.74 0.69 -5.80
C CYS A 122 9.97 0.16 -5.03
N HIS A 123 10.36 -1.11 -5.23
CA HIS A 123 11.46 -1.78 -4.52
C HIS A 123 12.75 -1.99 -5.34
N ASP A 124 12.91 -1.35 -6.51
CA ASP A 124 14.12 -1.43 -7.35
C ASP A 124 15.37 -0.71 -6.75
N GLY A 125 15.51 -0.74 -5.42
CA GLY A 125 16.70 -0.34 -4.67
C GLY A 125 17.36 -1.49 -3.88
N GLU A 126 16.75 -2.66 -3.76
CA GLU A 126 17.35 -3.82 -3.10
C GLU A 126 17.15 -5.12 -3.90
N GLU A 127 18.24 -5.81 -4.23
CA GLU A 127 18.19 -7.17 -4.79
C GLU A 127 17.46 -8.11 -3.83
N HIS A 128 16.30 -8.63 -4.25
CA HIS A 128 15.66 -9.74 -3.56
C HIS A 128 16.32 -11.06 -3.99
N THR A 129 17.13 -11.63 -3.09
CA THR A 129 17.59 -13.01 -3.20
C THR A 129 16.46 -13.96 -2.82
N HIS A 130 16.12 -14.89 -3.72
CA HIS A 130 15.18 -15.99 -3.49
C HIS A 130 15.80 -17.11 -2.65
#